data_AF-A0A7C0Z8B5-F1
#
_entry.id   AF-A0A7C0Z8B5-F1
#
_cell.length_a   1.000
_cell.length_b   1.000
_cell.length_c   1.000
_cell.angle_alpha   90.00
_cell.angle_beta   90.00
_cell.angle_gamma   90.00
#
_symmetry.space_group_name_H-M   'P 1'
#
loop_
_entity.id
_entity.type
_entity.pdbx_description
1 polymer ?
#
loop_
_entity_poly.entity_id
_entity_poly.type
_entity_poly.pdbx_seq_one_letter_code
_entity_poly.pdbx_strand_id
1 'polypeptide(L)' 'MFTLTVLTLTALLLFLATSATLYMGVFKAHREGAGWPRKLFSGLAASALSAIFWAGAYGYHYLGW' A
#
# COMPACT_ATOMS: atom_id res chain seq x y z
N MET A 1 -9.85 -5.50 -22.63
CA MET A 1 -9.63 -6.57 -21.63
C MET A 1 -8.17 -6.59 -21.18
N PHE A 2 -7.20 -6.89 -22.05
CA PHE A 2 -5.76 -6.92 -21.71
C PHE A 2 -5.24 -5.67 -20.98
N THR A 3 -5.53 -4.47 -21.49
CA THR A 3 -5.08 -3.20 -20.89
C THR A 3 -5.60 -2.99 -19.46
N LEU A 4 -6.87 -3.31 -19.20
CA LEU A 4 -7.46 -3.20 -17.86
C LEU A 4 -6.79 -4.18 -16.89
N THR A 5 -6.54 -5.41 -17.32
CA THR A 5 -5.83 -6.41 -16.49
C THR A 5 -4.43 -5.92 -16.11
N VAL A 6 -3.68 -5.36 -17.08
CA VAL A 6 -2.33 -4.83 -16.83
C VAL A 6 -2.36 -3.64 -15.87
N LEU A 7 -3.30 -2.71 -16.05
CA LEU A 7 -3.46 -1.55 -15.17
C LEU A 7 -3.81 -1.97 -13.74
N THR A 8 -4.74 -2.91 -13.56
CA THR A 8 -5.12 -3.43 -12.24
C THR A 8 -3.97 -4.16 -11.54
N LEU A 9 -3.20 -4.98 -12.26
CA LEU A 9 -2.02 -5.66 -11.71
C LEU A 9 -0.93 -4.66 -11.32
N THR A 10 -0.73 -3.62 -12.14
CA THR A 10 0.23 -2.56 -11.84
C THR A 10 -0.18 -1.76 -10.60
N ALA A 11 -1.48 -1.43 -10.46
CA ALA A 11 -2.02 -0.78 -9.27
C ALA A 11 -1.79 -1.63 -8.00
N LEU A 12 -2.00 -2.95 -8.08
CA LEU A 12 -1.75 -3.87 -6.96
C LEU A 12 -0.26 -3.92 -6.58
N LEU A 13 0.64 -3.97 -7.55
CA LEU A 13 2.08 -3.95 -7.30
C LEU A 13 2.52 -2.65 -6.63
N LEU A 14 2.03 -1.52 -7.12
CA LEU A 14 2.32 -0.21 -6.57
C LEU A 14 1.77 -0.06 -5.13
N PHE A 15 0.56 -0.56 -4.90
CA PHE A 15 -0.04 -0.61 -3.57
C PHE A 15 0.82 -1.44 -2.58
N LEU A 16 1.22 -2.65 -2.97
CA LEU A 16 2.02 -3.54 -2.12
C LEU A 16 3.41 -2.95 -1.85
N ALA A 17 4.08 -2.40 -2.88
CA ALA A 17 5.39 -1.79 -2.74
C ALA A 17 5.35 -0.55 -1.82
N THR A 18 4.33 0.28 -1.96
CA THR A 18 4.15 1.48 -1.12
C THR A 18 3.79 1.11 0.32
N SER A 19 2.94 0.11 0.52
CA SER A 19 2.64 -0.40 1.86
C SER A 19 3.88 -0.98 2.54
N ALA A 20 4.68 -1.79 1.83
CA ALA A 20 5.90 -2.36 2.36
C ALA A 20 6.95 -1.29 2.72
N THR A 21 7.14 -0.29 1.85
CA THR A 21 8.06 0.83 2.10
C THR A 21 7.59 1.71 3.27
N LEU A 22 6.29 2.01 3.38
CA LEU A 22 5.73 2.72 4.54
C LEU A 22 5.90 1.92 5.84
N TYR A 23 5.61 0.62 5.80
CA TYR A 23 5.75 -0.26 6.96
C TYR A 23 7.22 -0.38 7.43
N MET A 24 8.17 -0.51 6.50
CA MET A 24 9.59 -0.62 6.82
C MET A 24 10.21 0.74 7.17
N GLY A 25 9.91 1.80 6.40
CA GLY A 25 10.56 3.09 6.48
C GLY A 25 9.94 4.05 7.49
N VAL A 26 8.61 4.15 7.56
CA VAL A 26 7.91 5.07 8.47
C VAL A 26 7.62 4.40 9.81
N PHE A 27 7.11 3.17 9.77
CA PHE A 27 6.67 2.48 10.99
C PHE A 27 7.74 1.60 11.64
N LYS A 28 8.90 1.43 10.98
CA LYS A 28 10.09 0.73 11.48
C LYS A 28 9.74 -0.65 12.03
N ALA A 29 9.51 -1.60 11.12
CA ALA A 29 9.26 -3.03 11.40
C ALA A 29 10.27 -3.69 12.37
N HIS A 30 11.45 -3.08 12.55
CA HIS A 30 12.56 -3.51 13.39
C HIS A 30 12.62 -2.83 14.77
N ARG A 31 11.51 -2.37 15.34
CA ARG A 31 11.46 -2.18 16.80
C ARG A 31 11.51 -3.57 17.45
N GLU A 32 12.71 -4.02 17.79
CA GLU A 32 12.96 -5.32 18.44
C GLU A 32 12.17 -5.52 19.74
N GLY A 33 11.62 -4.44 20.34
CA GLY A 33 10.73 -4.49 21.50
C GLY A 33 9.24 -4.17 21.25
N ALA A 34 8.79 -3.98 20.00
CA ALA A 34 7.38 -3.69 19.72
C ALA A 34 6.54 -4.98 19.69
N GLY A 35 5.61 -5.11 20.64
CA GLY A 35 4.67 -6.23 20.69
C GLY A 35 3.86 -6.40 19.41
N TRP A 36 3.50 -7.66 19.12
CA TRP A 36 2.73 -8.08 17.95
C TRP A 36 1.56 -7.16 17.53
N PRO A 37 0.70 -6.64 18.44
CA PRO A 37 -0.38 -5.74 18.05
C PRO A 37 0.11 -4.43 17.42
N ARG A 38 1.22 -3.84 17.89
CA ARG A 38 1.76 -2.60 17.30
C ARG A 38 2.26 -2.83 15.87
N LYS A 39 2.81 -4.01 15.56
CA LYS A 39 3.23 -4.39 14.20
C LYS A 39 2.02 -4.54 13.27
N LEU A 40 0.93 -5.11 13.77
CA LEU A 40 -0.33 -5.19 13.02
C LEU A 40 -0.93 -3.81 12.72
N PHE A 41 -1.05 -2.94 13.73
CA PHE A 41 -1.60 -1.60 13.53
C PHE A 41 -0.75 -0.75 12.57
N SER A 42 0.58 -0.87 12.64
CA SER A 42 1.46 -0.18 11.68
C SER A 42 1.36 -0.73 10.26
N GLY A 43 1.23 -2.05 10.09
CA GLY A 43 0.99 -2.66 8.78
C GLY A 43 -0.35 -2.24 8.18
N LEU A 44 -1.40 -2.19 9.01
CA LEU A 44 -2.72 -1.69 8.61
C LEU A 44 -2.69 -0.21 8.25
N ALA A 45 -2.01 0.63 9.04
CA ALA A 45 -1.85 2.05 8.76
C ALA A 45 -1.09 2.29 7.45
N ALA A 46 0.03 1.57 7.24
CA ALA A 46 0.80 1.63 6.00
C ALA A 46 -0.03 1.22 4.77
N SER A 47 -0.81 0.15 4.91
CA SER A 47 -1.69 -0.33 3.85
C SER A 47 -2.83 0.65 3.57
N ALA A 48 -3.47 1.21 4.60
CA ALA A 48 -4.54 2.19 4.43
C ALA A 48 -4.06 3.45 3.69
N LEU A 49 -2.88 3.98 4.06
CA LEU A 49 -2.28 5.13 3.39
C LEU A 49 -1.95 4.84 1.92
N SER A 50 -1.38 3.67 1.66
CA SER A 50 -1.10 3.21 0.30
C SER A 50 -2.40 3.08 -0.54
N ALA A 51 -3.45 2.52 0.05
CA ALA A 51 -4.75 2.35 -0.62
C ALA A 51 -5.36 3.69 -0.99
N ILE A 52 -5.39 4.65 -0.06
CA ILE A 52 -5.96 5.99 -0.30
C ILE A 52 -5.17 6.69 -1.41
N PHE A 53 -3.83 6.65 -1.35
CA PHE A 53 -2.99 7.31 -2.34
C PHE A 53 -3.20 6.73 -3.74
N TRP A 54 -3.16 5.41 -3.90
CA TRP A 54 -3.31 4.78 -5.23
C TRP A 54 -4.76 4.72 -5.71
N ALA A 55 -5.75 4.68 -4.82
CA ALA A 55 -7.15 4.85 -5.21
C ALA A 55 -7.36 6.24 -5.82
N GLY A 56 -6.78 7.30 -5.23
CA GLY A 56 -6.80 8.63 -5.81
C GLY A 56 -5.96 8.72 -7.09
N ALA A 57 -4.65 8.51 -6.97
CA ALA A 57 -3.71 8.75 -8.05
C ALA A 57 -3.90 7.81 -9.26
N TYR A 58 -4.21 6.52 -9.02
CA TYR A 58 -4.38 5.53 -10.08
C TYR A 58 -5.83 5.41 -10.53
N GLY A 59 -6.78 5.47 -9.59
CA GLY A 59 -8.21 5.40 -9.88
C GLY A 59 -8.67 6.57 -10.75
N TYR A 60 -8.35 7.81 -10.38
CA TYR A 60 -8.76 8.99 -11.16
C TYR A 60 -8.06 9.08 -12.52
N HIS A 61 -6.79 8.68 -12.63
CA HIS A 61 -6.03 8.89 -13.88
C HIS A 61 -6.08 7.74 -14.87
N TYR A 62 -6.08 6.48 -14.40
CA TYR A 62 -5.91 5.33 -15.27
C TYR A 62 -7.15 4.45 -15.37
N LEU A 63 -7.98 4.42 -14.33
CA LEU A 63 -9.15 3.55 -14.28
C LEU A 63 -10.48 4.32 -14.45
N GLY A 64 -10.48 5.65 -14.27
CA GLY A 64 -11.60 6.55 -14.56
C GLY A 64 -12.73 6.51 -13.53
N TRP A 65 -12.41 6.25 -12.26
CA TRP A 65 -13.36 6.12 -11.16
C TRP A 65 -13.63 7.48 -10.50
#